data_AF-A0A182EU25-F1
#
_entry.id   AF-A0A182EU25-F1
#
_cell.length_a   1.000
_cell.length_b   1.000
_cell.length_c   1.000
_cell.angle_alpha   90.00
_cell.angle_beta   90.00
_cell.angle_gamma   90.00
#
_symmetry.space_group_name_H-M   'P 1'
#
loop_
_entity.id
_entity.type
_entity.pdbx_description
1 polymer ?
#
loop_
_entity_poly.entity_id
_entity_poly.type
_entity_poly.pdbx_seq_one_letter_code
_entity_poly.pdbx_strand_id
1 'polypeptide(L)'
;MCITYFSFTIATFITPPVVAYLTAKWTMFLASVLYTIFMLTFMLVNSYIFYITSALMGIGSAFIWIGHGVYMKEITTPGNESRNSGLHWGINFAGLIFGGILLLVIFDKTGEAEMSMEVIR
;
A
#
# COMPACT_ATOMS: atom_id res chain seq x y z
N MET A 1 12.55 -0.51 3.14
CA MET A 1 12.43 0.07 1.78
C MET A 1 13.12 -0.77 0.70
N CYS A 2 14.39 -1.15 0.82
CA CYS A 2 15.06 -1.88 -0.28
C CYS A 2 14.39 -3.22 -0.64
N ILE A 3 14.04 -4.03 0.37
CA ILE A 3 13.42 -5.36 0.16
C ILE A 3 12.07 -5.23 -0.55
N THR A 4 11.22 -4.29 -0.13
CA THR A 4 9.89 -4.06 -0.70
C THR A 4 9.97 -3.60 -2.16
N TYR A 5 10.87 -2.68 -2.49
CA TYR A 5 11.03 -2.21 -3.88
C TYR A 5 11.66 -3.26 -4.79
N PHE A 6 12.60 -4.05 -4.26
CA PHE A 6 13.20 -5.15 -5.00
C PHE A 6 12.16 -6.23 -5.33
N SER A 7 11.38 -6.69 -4.34
CA SER A 7 10.35 -7.69 -4.57
C SER A 7 9.21 -7.14 -5.44
N PHE A 8 8.83 -5.88 -5.28
CA PHE A 8 7.90 -5.19 -6.18
C PHE A 8 8.39 -5.24 -7.63
N THR A 9 9.63 -4.84 -7.89
CA THR A 9 10.20 -4.82 -9.24
C THR A 9 10.11 -6.18 -9.91
N ILE A 10 10.54 -7.24 -9.22
CA ILE A 10 10.45 -8.61 -9.76
C ILE A 10 8.98 -9.02 -9.99
N ALA A 11 8.11 -8.72 -9.03
CA ALA A 11 6.71 -9.08 -9.11
C ALA A 11 5.97 -8.36 -10.25
N THR A 12 6.36 -7.13 -10.63
CA THR A 12 5.70 -6.41 -11.73
C THR A 12 5.80 -7.11 -13.09
N PHE A 13 6.81 -7.96 -13.32
CA PHE A 13 6.91 -8.77 -14.54
C PHE A 13 5.95 -9.96 -14.55
N ILE A 14 5.66 -10.52 -13.38
CA ILE A 14 4.84 -11.72 -13.21
C ILE A 14 3.35 -11.36 -13.02
N THR A 15 3.07 -10.17 -12.50
CA THR A 15 1.71 -9.76 -12.15
C THR A 15 0.76 -9.66 -13.35
N PRO A 16 1.13 -9.11 -14.53
CA PRO A 16 0.22 -9.00 -15.66
C PRO A 16 -0.41 -10.33 -16.11
N PRO A 17 0.35 -11.43 -16.30
CA PRO A 17 -0.27 -12.72 -16.64
C PRO A 17 -1.13 -13.28 -15.49
N VAL A 18 -0.77 -13.03 -14.23
CA VAL A 18 -1.59 -13.43 -13.07
C VAL A 18 -2.93 -12.70 -13.07
N VAL A 19 -2.94 -11.39 -13.31
CA VAL A 19 -4.17 -10.58 -13.38
C VAL A 19 -5.07 -11.03 -14.53
N ALA A 20 -4.49 -11.37 -15.69
CA ALA A 20 -5.23 -11.87 -16.83
C ALA A 20 -5.93 -13.21 -16.54
N TYR A 21 -5.34 -14.07 -15.70
CA TYR A 21 -5.93 -15.35 -15.31
C TYR A 21 -6.93 -15.22 -14.14
N LEU A 22 -6.56 -14.50 -13.08
CA LEU A 22 -7.35 -14.42 -11.84
C LEU A 22 -8.45 -13.35 -11.88
N THR A 23 -8.48 -12.47 -12.90
CA THR A 23 -9.29 -11.24 -12.95
C THR A 23 -8.82 -10.16 -11.97
N ALA A 24 -8.92 -8.90 -12.39
CA ALA A 24 -8.44 -7.74 -11.62
C ALA A 24 -9.00 -7.66 -10.18
N LYS A 25 -10.30 -7.96 -9.99
CA LYS A 25 -10.95 -7.94 -8.67
C LYS A 25 -10.32 -8.91 -7.67
N TRP A 26 -10.06 -10.15 -8.07
CA TRP A 26 -9.48 -11.16 -7.18
C TRP A 26 -8.00 -10.90 -6.91
N THR A 27 -7.26 -10.38 -7.89
CA THR A 27 -5.87 -9.97 -7.65
C THR A 27 -5.77 -8.83 -6.65
N MET A 28 -6.68 -7.84 -6.72
CA MET A 28 -6.76 -6.76 -5.73
C MET A 28 -7.16 -7.29 -4.33
N PHE A 29 -8.09 -8.26 -4.26
CA PHE A 29 -8.43 -8.91 -3.00
C PHE A 29 -7.22 -9.64 -2.38
N LEU A 30 -6.51 -10.44 -3.17
CA LEU A 30 -5.30 -11.13 -2.72
C LEU A 30 -4.23 -10.14 -2.23
N ALA A 31 -4.06 -9.03 -2.94
CA ALA A 31 -3.16 -7.96 -2.50
C ALA A 31 -3.58 -7.40 -1.13
N SER A 32 -4.86 -7.12 -0.91
CA SER A 32 -5.35 -6.60 0.38
C SER A 32 -5.09 -7.55 1.55
N VAL A 33 -5.17 -8.87 1.32
CA VAL A 33 -4.82 -9.90 2.33
C VAL A 33 -3.33 -9.84 2.66
N LEU A 34 -2.46 -9.77 1.66
CA LEU A 34 -1.01 -9.63 1.87
C LEU A 34 -0.67 -8.33 2.64
N TYR A 35 -1.37 -7.24 2.32
CA TYR A 35 -1.22 -5.98 3.02
C TYR A 35 -1.62 -6.08 4.50
N THR A 36 -2.74 -6.76 4.78
CA THR A 36 -3.24 -6.98 6.14
C THR A 36 -2.26 -7.83 6.96
N ILE A 37 -1.72 -8.90 6.38
CA ILE A 37 -0.74 -9.78 7.05
C ILE A 37 0.51 -8.99 7.46
N PHE A 38 1.00 -8.10 6.59
CA PHE A 38 2.14 -7.24 6.93
C PHE A 38 1.82 -6.30 8.09
N MET A 39 0.65 -5.63 8.07
CA MET A 39 0.24 -4.73 9.15
C MET A 39 0.11 -5.47 10.49
N LEU A 40 -0.44 -6.69 10.50
CA LEU A 40 -0.51 -7.52 11.70
C LEU A 40 0.89 -7.92 12.19
N THR A 41 1.77 -8.30 11.27
CA THR A 41 3.14 -8.71 11.62
C THR A 41 3.97 -7.55 12.16
N PHE A 42 3.72 -6.34 11.67
CA PHE A 42 4.36 -5.13 12.18
C PHE A 42 4.12 -4.93 13.69
N MET A 43 2.93 -5.33 14.19
CA MET A 43 2.61 -5.25 15.62
C MET A 43 3.37 -6.27 16.48
N LEU A 44 3.86 -7.37 15.89
CA LEU A 44 4.48 -8.49 16.63
C LEU A 44 5.99 -8.32 16.87
N VAL A 45 6.62 -7.23 16.39
CA VAL A 45 8.03 -6.82 16.64
C VAL A 45 9.04 -7.97 16.51
N ASN A 46 8.83 -8.90 15.57
CA ASN A 46 9.80 -9.96 15.27
C ASN A 46 10.57 -9.63 13.99
N SER A 47 11.88 -9.42 14.12
CA SER A 47 12.76 -9.01 13.02
C SER A 47 12.72 -9.97 11.83
N TYR A 48 12.69 -11.28 12.04
CA TYR A 48 12.71 -12.26 10.96
C TYR A 48 11.40 -12.28 10.17
N ILE A 49 10.27 -12.32 10.89
CA ILE A 49 8.93 -12.35 10.27
C ILE A 49 8.67 -11.02 9.55
N PHE A 50 9.16 -9.91 10.10
CA PHE A 50 9.06 -8.59 9.47
C PHE A 50 9.76 -8.51 8.10
N TYR A 51 10.96 -9.09 7.94
CA TYR A 51 11.66 -9.09 6.65
C TYR A 51 10.94 -9.95 5.60
N ILE A 52 10.42 -11.11 6.00
CA ILE A 52 9.66 -11.99 5.09
C ILE A 52 8.36 -11.31 4.65
N THR A 53 7.61 -10.74 5.58
CA THR A 53 6.35 -10.07 5.25
C THR A 53 6.58 -8.77 4.48
N SER A 54 7.72 -8.10 4.67
CA SER A 54 8.14 -6.99 3.81
C SER A 54 8.33 -7.42 2.35
N ALA A 55 8.92 -8.60 2.10
CA ALA A 55 9.05 -9.11 0.75
C ALA A 55 7.67 -9.43 0.14
N LEU A 56 6.78 -10.07 0.92
CA LEU A 56 5.39 -10.36 0.52
C LEU A 56 4.59 -9.08 0.24
N MET A 57 4.81 -8.03 1.03
CA MET A 57 4.19 -6.72 0.82
C MET A 57 4.57 -6.13 -0.55
N GLY A 58 5.83 -6.24 -0.98
CA GLY A 58 6.21 -5.77 -2.31
C GLY A 58 5.53 -6.56 -3.44
N ILE A 59 5.29 -7.85 -3.27
CA ILE A 59 4.50 -8.67 -4.22
C ILE A 59 3.04 -8.19 -4.22
N GLY A 60 2.43 -8.02 -3.05
CA GLY A 60 1.07 -7.48 -2.92
C GLY A 60 0.94 -6.10 -3.53
N SER A 61 1.99 -5.27 -3.45
CA SER A 61 2.03 -3.95 -4.07
C SER A 61 2.02 -4.02 -5.60
N ALA A 62 2.71 -4.99 -6.20
CA ALA A 62 2.63 -5.18 -7.64
C ALA A 62 1.21 -5.60 -8.06
N PHE A 63 0.61 -6.52 -7.30
CA PHE A 63 -0.75 -7.02 -7.53
C PHE A 63 -1.80 -5.90 -7.44
N ILE A 64 -1.73 -5.04 -6.42
CA ILE A 64 -2.70 -3.96 -6.26
C ILE A 64 -2.55 -2.91 -7.37
N TRP A 65 -1.32 -2.49 -7.71
CA TRP A 65 -1.11 -1.44 -8.71
C TRP A 65 -1.50 -1.88 -10.12
N ILE A 66 -1.12 -3.09 -10.52
CA ILE A 66 -1.42 -3.61 -11.86
C ILE A 66 -2.88 -4.05 -11.95
N GLY A 67 -3.39 -4.73 -10.92
CA GLY A 67 -4.81 -5.10 -10.84
C GLY A 67 -5.72 -3.88 -10.87
N HIS A 68 -5.38 -2.83 -10.11
CA HIS A 68 -6.13 -1.56 -10.11
C HIS A 68 -6.10 -0.87 -11.48
N GLY A 69 -4.96 -0.84 -12.16
CA GLY A 69 -4.88 -0.25 -13.50
C GLY A 69 -5.78 -0.96 -14.52
N VAL A 70 -5.80 -2.30 -14.50
CA VAL A 70 -6.70 -3.10 -15.33
C VAL A 70 -8.15 -2.87 -14.94
N TYR A 71 -8.46 -2.87 -13.64
CA TYR A 71 -9.80 -2.65 -13.13
C TYR A 71 -10.35 -1.27 -13.50
N MET A 72 -9.54 -0.23 -13.37
CA MET A 72 -9.91 1.14 -13.73
C MET A 72 -10.28 1.25 -15.20
N LYS A 73 -9.55 0.54 -16.07
CA LYS A 73 -9.85 0.47 -17.51
C LYS A 73 -11.20 -0.23 -17.76
N GLU A 74 -11.51 -1.31 -17.03
CA GLU A 74 -12.79 -2.04 -17.17
C GLU A 74 -14.01 -1.20 -16.78
N ILE A 75 -13.90 -0.37 -15.75
CA ILE A 75 -15.03 0.42 -15.23
C ILE A 75 -15.17 1.80 -15.90
N THR A 76 -14.23 2.18 -16.76
CA THR A 76 -14.16 3.53 -17.32
C THR A 76 -14.52 3.55 -18.80
N THR A 77 -15.38 4.50 -19.17
CA THR A 77 -15.73 4.77 -20.58
C THR A 77 -14.69 5.69 -21.24
N PRO A 78 -14.39 5.50 -22.54
CA PRO A 78 -13.51 6.40 -23.29
C PRO A 78 -13.91 7.86 -23.11
N GLY A 79 -12.92 8.73 -22.83
CA GLY A 79 -13.13 10.17 -22.60
C GLY A 79 -13.33 10.59 -21.14
N ASN A 80 -13.58 9.64 -20.21
CA ASN A 80 -13.69 9.93 -18.76
C ASN A 80 -12.49 9.42 -17.93
N GLU A 81 -11.48 8.84 -18.57
CA GLU A 81 -10.34 8.17 -17.94
C GLU A 81 -9.52 9.06 -17.01
N SER A 82 -9.17 10.26 -17.48
CA SER A 82 -8.42 11.23 -16.68
C SER A 82 -9.20 11.71 -15.47
N ARG A 83 -10.51 11.93 -15.61
CA ARG A 83 -11.39 12.36 -14.52
C ARG A 83 -11.54 11.28 -13.45
N ASN A 84 -11.82 10.05 -13.87
CA ASN A 84 -12.00 8.93 -12.94
C ASN A 84 -10.70 8.59 -12.20
N SER A 85 -9.57 8.58 -12.91
CA SER A 85 -8.24 8.40 -12.30
C SER A 85 -7.91 9.53 -11.33
N GLY A 86 -8.15 10.79 -11.73
CA GLY A 86 -7.93 11.96 -10.88
C GLY A 86 -8.75 11.93 -9.60
N LEU A 87 -10.04 11.56 -9.68
CA LEU A 87 -10.90 11.38 -8.51
C LEU A 87 -10.37 10.29 -7.58
N HIS A 88 -9.97 9.14 -8.14
CA HIS A 88 -9.40 8.04 -7.37
C HIS A 88 -8.14 8.47 -6.61
N TRP A 89 -7.19 9.12 -7.29
CA TRP A 89 -5.96 9.61 -6.67
C TRP A 89 -6.24 10.70 -5.62
N GLY A 90 -7.23 11.57 -5.85
CA GLY A 90 -7.68 12.54 -4.85
C GLY A 90 -8.16 11.87 -3.56
N ILE A 91 -8.95 10.80 -3.68
CA ILE A 91 -9.39 10.01 -2.51
C ILE A 91 -8.20 9.30 -1.85
N ASN A 92 -7.27 8.75 -2.64
CA ASN A 92 -6.09 8.08 -2.11
C ASN A 92 -5.24 9.02 -1.23
N PHE A 93 -5.01 10.25 -1.67
CA PHE A 93 -4.24 11.24 -0.90
C PHE A 93 -5.00 11.79 0.32
N ALA A 94 -6.33 11.81 0.31
CA ALA A 94 -7.10 12.18 1.50
C ALA A 94 -6.77 11.27 2.70
N GLY A 95 -6.44 9.99 2.46
CA GLY A 95 -5.99 9.06 3.50
C GLY A 95 -4.74 9.53 4.26
N LEU A 96 -3.83 10.25 3.61
CA LEU A 96 -2.64 10.82 4.28
C LEU A 96 -3.03 11.89 5.31
N ILE A 97 -4.05 12.69 5.01
CA ILE A 97 -4.55 13.73 5.92
C ILE A 97 -5.10 13.07 7.19
N PHE A 98 -5.93 12.04 7.04
CA PHE A 98 -6.47 11.29 8.18
C PHE A 98 -5.37 10.64 9.02
N GLY A 99 -4.38 10.00 8.38
CA GLY A 99 -3.24 9.41 9.08
C GLY A 99 -2.42 10.44 9.86
N GLY A 100 -2.18 11.62 9.26
CA GLY A 100 -1.47 12.72 9.91
C GLY A 100 -2.21 13.26 11.14
N ILE A 101 -3.53 13.51 11.03
CA ILE A 101 -4.35 13.96 12.16
C ILE A 101 -4.34 12.92 13.29
N LEU A 102 -4.47 11.63 12.97
CA LEU A 102 -4.44 10.56 13.96
C LEU A 102 -3.09 10.51 14.71
N LEU A 103 -1.97 10.66 14.00
CA LEU A 103 -0.64 10.74 14.62
C LEU A 103 -0.50 11.96 15.55
N LEU A 104 -0.99 13.13 15.14
CA LEU A 104 -0.97 14.34 15.99
C LEU A 104 -1.76 14.12 17.28
N VAL A 105 -2.94 13.50 17.20
CA VAL A 105 -3.74 13.17 18.38
C VAL A 105 -3.03 12.17 19.29
N ILE A 106 -2.35 11.17 18.72
CA ILE A 106 -1.57 10.21 19.50
C ILE A 106 -0.42 10.93 20.22
N PHE A 107 0.38 11.74 19.52
CA PHE A 107 1.51 12.44 20.13
C PHE A 107 1.09 13.45 21.21
N ASP A 108 -0.03 14.16 21.03
CA ASP A 108 -0.61 15.04 22.05
C ASP A 108 -0.98 14.27 23.33
N LYS A 109 -1.49 13.04 23.19
CA LYS A 109 -1.89 12.18 24.33
C LYS A 109 -0.71 11.48 25.02
N THR A 110 0.32 11.10 24.27
CA THR A 110 1.49 10.37 24.81
C THR A 110 2.56 11.31 25.37
N GLY A 111 2.52 12.62 25.08
CA GLY A 111 3.50 13.61 25.57
C GLY A 111 4.88 13.52 24.89
N GLU A 112 5.04 12.67 23.88
CA GLU A 112 6.33 12.39 23.22
C GLU A 112 6.77 13.46 22.22
N ALA A 113 5.97 14.50 22.00
CA ALA A 113 6.36 15.64 21.15
C ALA A 113 7.64 16.35 21.67
N GLU A 114 7.99 16.19 22.95
CA GLU A 114 9.25 16.69 23.52
C GLU A 114 10.47 15.82 23.16
N MET A 115 10.30 14.51 22.94
CA MET A 115 11.43 13.58 22.74
C MET A 115 12.13 13.78 21.39
N SER A 116 11.41 14.22 20.36
CA SER A 116 12.00 14.51 19.05
C SER A 116 12.87 15.77 19.04
N MET A 117 12.67 16.71 19.97
CA MET A 117 13.45 17.96 20.04
C MET A 117 14.76 17.79 20.83
N GLU A 118 14.85 16.79 21.71
CA GLU A 118 16.10 16.46 22.41
C GLU A 118 17.11 15.72 21.51
N VAL A 119 16.64 14.88 20.59
CA VAL A 119 17.52 14.10 19.68
C VAL A 119 18.12 14.95 18.54
N ILE A 120 17.64 16.19 18.35
CA ILE A 120 18.13 17.15 17.34
C ILE A 120 19.10 18.19 17.97
N ARG A 121 19.57 17.98 19.20
CA ARG A 121 20.66 18.77 19.81
C ARG A 121 21.93 17.97 20.00
#